data_AF-A0AA42S5R0-F1
#
_entry.id   AF-A0AA42S5R0-F1
#
_cell.length_a   1.000
_cell.length_b   1.000
_cell.length_c   1.000
_cell.angle_alpha   90.00
_cell.angle_beta   90.00
_cell.angle_gamma   90.00
#
_symmetry.space_group_name_H-M   'P 1'
#
loop_
_entity.id
_entity.type
_entity.pdbx_description
1 polymer ?
#
loop_
_entity_poly.entity_id
_entity_poly.type
_entity_poly.pdbx_seq_one_letter_code
_entity_poly.pdbx_strand_id
1 'polypeptide(L)'
;MRKGLIAALLWLGMLAGCNSEPVYQGVSFIAYNYTPWNIRSISVKDKGDGVASTMQVSPGGGEGSVTCCFTLKGTEFTVDWRGVDAELLRKHLHDGKADSLYFDRQGAINFPAAEIPAGDGPLYLELHIYPDEHMELALSRKLLGQTRIPIVDTVDWLWREHRASLGAYRSDAELLRATAKVLQSAWKKYRIEDKQDLRQYMLLYFTVASNFDSDAQVKAILDKPGRAPGDFAREVAALPQAKLEQIKAMGTPPGDKNV
;
A
#
# COMPACT_ATOMS: atom_id res chain seq x y z
N MET A 1 6.36 -26.68 55.32
CA MET A 1 5.98 -26.82 53.89
C MET A 1 5.64 -25.48 53.19
N ARG A 2 5.23 -24.41 53.90
CA ARG A 2 4.89 -23.11 53.27
C ARG A 2 6.06 -22.26 52.76
N LYS A 3 7.27 -22.40 53.32
CA LYS A 3 8.44 -21.57 52.91
C LYS A 3 9.11 -22.03 51.61
N GLY A 4 8.99 -23.32 51.25
CA GLY A 4 9.56 -23.86 50.01
C GLY A 4 8.75 -23.49 48.75
N LEU A 5 7.43 -23.36 48.87
CA LEU A 5 6.55 -22.94 47.77
C LEU A 5 6.75 -21.48 47.36
N ILE A 6 7.06 -20.60 48.32
CA ILE A 6 7.30 -19.17 48.05
C ILE A 6 8.64 -18.99 47.31
N ALA A 7 9.66 -19.76 47.66
CA ALA A 7 10.95 -19.74 46.95
C ALA A 7 10.84 -20.27 45.51
N ALA A 8 10.03 -21.31 45.27
CA ALA A 8 9.78 -21.84 43.92
C ALA A 8 8.99 -20.84 43.04
N LEU A 9 8.01 -20.13 43.60
CA LEU A 9 7.25 -19.09 42.87
C LEU A 9 8.09 -17.85 42.54
N LEU A 10 9.05 -17.48 43.40
CA LEU A 10 10.01 -16.39 43.12
C LEU A 10 11.03 -16.77 42.04
N TRP A 11 11.43 -18.04 41.95
CA TRP A 11 12.32 -18.54 40.88
C TRP A 11 11.61 -18.65 39.53
N LEU A 12 10.33 -19.03 39.50
CA LEU A 12 9.50 -19.00 38.28
C LEU A 12 9.17 -17.58 37.80
N GLY A 13 9.10 -16.60 38.72
CA GLY A 13 8.89 -15.19 38.39
C GLY A 13 10.10 -14.49 37.74
N MET A 14 11.33 -15.03 37.92
CA MET A 14 12.55 -14.50 37.30
C MET A 14 12.81 -15.04 35.88
N LEU A 15 12.02 -16.02 35.42
CA LEU A 15 12.12 -16.56 34.05
C LEU A 15 11.23 -15.84 33.04
N ALA A 16 10.38 -14.90 33.49
CA ALA A 16 9.60 -14.02 32.63
C ALA A 16 10.30 -12.66 32.55
N GLY A 17 11.17 -12.43 31.56
CA GLY A 17 11.52 -11.06 31.19
C GLY A 17 12.90 -10.76 30.62
N CYS A 18 13.82 -11.72 30.49
CA CYS A 18 15.05 -11.51 29.71
C CYS A 18 14.84 -11.87 28.23
N ASN A 19 13.79 -11.36 27.59
CA ASN A 19 13.81 -11.29 26.14
C ASN A 19 14.58 -10.04 25.76
N SER A 20 15.85 -10.23 25.37
CA SER A 20 16.60 -9.18 24.69
C SER A 20 15.77 -8.64 23.52
N GLU A 21 15.80 -7.34 23.29
CA GLU A 21 15.17 -6.74 22.13
C GLU A 21 15.58 -7.47 20.84
N PRO A 22 14.66 -7.66 19.87
CA PRO A 22 14.99 -8.35 18.63
C PRO A 22 16.03 -7.54 17.85
N VAL A 23 16.90 -8.25 17.16
CA VAL A 23 17.97 -7.67 16.35
C VAL A 23 17.87 -8.24 14.94
N TYR A 24 17.53 -7.38 13.98
CA TYR A 24 17.38 -7.71 12.58
C TYR A 24 18.68 -7.36 11.85
N GLN A 25 19.58 -8.34 11.71
CA GLN A 25 20.90 -8.16 11.10
C GLN A 25 20.95 -8.59 9.64
N GLY A 26 21.77 -7.88 8.85
CA GLY A 26 22.02 -8.23 7.45
C GLY A 26 20.77 -8.15 6.58
N VAL A 27 19.76 -7.36 6.98
CA VAL A 27 18.49 -7.29 6.27
C VAL A 27 18.61 -6.44 5.02
N SER A 28 17.93 -6.91 3.99
CA SER A 28 17.62 -6.17 2.78
C SER A 28 16.32 -5.40 3.00
N PHE A 29 16.26 -4.14 2.61
CA PHE A 29 15.09 -3.29 2.81
C PHE A 29 14.33 -3.08 1.50
N ILE A 30 13.02 -3.27 1.56
CA ILE A 30 12.07 -3.05 0.46
C ILE A 30 10.93 -2.18 0.98
N ALA A 31 10.54 -1.15 0.23
CA ALA A 31 9.37 -0.35 0.53
C ALA A 31 8.31 -0.51 -0.56
N TYR A 32 7.11 -0.94 -0.18
CA TYR A 32 5.94 -1.02 -1.05
C TYR A 32 5.07 0.23 -0.89
N ASN A 33 4.95 1.01 -1.96
CA ASN A 33 4.24 2.28 -1.96
C ASN A 33 2.85 2.14 -2.58
N TYR A 34 1.80 2.09 -1.74
CA TYR A 34 0.40 2.11 -2.16
C TYR A 34 -0.23 3.51 -2.06
N THR A 35 0.56 4.53 -1.78
CA THR A 35 0.10 5.94 -1.77
C THR A 35 0.03 6.49 -3.21
N PRO A 36 -0.69 7.60 -3.45
CA PRO A 36 -0.66 8.28 -4.74
C PRO A 36 0.62 9.07 -5.01
N TRP A 37 1.56 9.10 -4.07
CA TRP A 37 2.72 9.98 -4.11
C TRP A 37 3.95 9.28 -4.67
N ASN A 38 4.76 10.03 -5.42
CA ASN A 38 6.13 9.58 -5.71
C ASN A 38 6.98 9.83 -4.47
N ILE A 39 7.53 8.76 -3.88
CA ILE A 39 8.40 8.86 -2.72
C ILE A 39 9.84 9.01 -3.21
N ARG A 40 10.47 10.14 -2.90
CA ARG A 40 11.87 10.42 -3.25
C ARG A 40 12.83 9.63 -2.36
N SER A 41 12.55 9.58 -1.07
CA SER A 41 13.35 8.89 -0.07
C SER A 41 12.46 8.39 1.06
N ILE A 42 12.81 7.24 1.62
CA ILE A 42 12.16 6.68 2.79
C ILE A 42 13.17 5.95 3.66
N SER A 43 13.04 6.09 4.98
CA SER A 43 13.88 5.40 5.95
C SER A 43 13.10 4.92 7.15
N VAL A 44 13.48 3.76 7.69
CA VAL A 44 13.04 3.18 8.96
C VAL A 44 14.20 3.28 9.94
N LYS A 45 13.97 3.87 11.10
CA LYS A 45 14.95 4.11 12.15
C LYS A 45 14.55 3.38 13.43
N ASP A 46 15.50 2.71 14.06
CA ASP A 46 15.31 2.24 15.44
C ASP A 46 15.57 3.37 16.47
N LYS A 47 15.46 3.05 17.76
CA LYS A 47 15.74 4.01 18.85
C LYS A 47 17.23 4.33 19.02
N GLY A 48 18.12 3.54 18.43
CA GLY A 48 19.55 3.76 18.41
C GLY A 48 19.98 4.42 17.10
N ASP A 49 21.07 3.91 16.53
CA ASP A 49 21.66 4.44 15.29
C ASP A 49 21.28 3.62 14.04
N GLY A 50 20.41 2.61 14.18
CA GLY A 50 20.05 1.73 13.07
C GLY A 50 19.10 2.44 12.10
N VAL A 51 19.48 2.51 10.82
CA VAL A 51 18.68 3.11 9.76
C VAL A 51 18.69 2.23 8.52
N ALA A 52 17.51 1.76 8.09
CA ALA A 52 17.29 1.17 6.78
C ALA A 52 16.65 2.20 5.86
N SER A 53 17.12 2.35 4.62
CA SER A 53 16.57 3.36 3.71
C SER A 53 16.58 2.93 2.26
N THR A 54 15.65 3.48 1.49
CA THR A 54 15.56 3.34 0.03
C THR A 54 15.07 4.65 -0.60
N MET A 55 15.10 4.74 -1.93
CA MET A 55 14.78 5.95 -2.68
C MET A 55 13.99 5.64 -3.94
N GLN A 56 13.35 6.68 -4.49
CA GLN A 56 12.62 6.64 -5.76
C GLN A 56 11.53 5.54 -5.84
N VAL A 57 10.67 5.49 -4.84
CA VAL A 57 9.57 4.51 -4.75
C VAL A 57 8.29 5.11 -5.34
N SER A 58 7.97 4.75 -6.57
CA SER A 58 6.74 5.18 -7.25
C SER A 58 5.49 4.43 -6.73
N PRO A 59 4.28 4.99 -6.92
CA PRO A 59 3.03 4.29 -6.63
C PRO A 59 2.93 2.93 -7.31
N GLY A 60 2.47 1.92 -6.59
CA GLY A 60 2.41 0.53 -7.05
C GLY A 60 3.78 -0.15 -7.15
N GLY A 61 4.87 0.57 -6.86
CA GLY A 61 6.24 0.07 -6.90
C GLY A 61 6.74 -0.38 -5.53
N GLY A 62 7.90 -1.04 -5.55
CA GLY A 62 8.61 -1.56 -4.38
C GLY A 62 9.15 -2.97 -4.62
N GLU A 63 8.31 -3.82 -5.20
CA GLU A 63 8.67 -5.20 -5.52
C GLU A 63 9.92 -5.25 -6.43
N GLY A 64 10.90 -6.06 -6.04
CA GLY A 64 12.17 -6.20 -6.79
C GLY A 64 13.20 -5.07 -6.59
N SER A 65 12.85 -3.95 -5.95
CA SER A 65 13.80 -2.87 -5.63
C SER A 65 14.30 -2.99 -4.20
N VAL A 66 15.57 -3.35 -4.06
CA VAL A 66 16.18 -3.66 -2.76
C VAL A 66 17.38 -2.77 -2.52
N THR A 67 17.47 -2.25 -1.31
CA THR A 67 18.67 -1.63 -0.74
C THR A 67 19.12 -2.47 0.44
N CYS A 68 20.41 -2.74 0.56
CA CYS A 68 20.86 -3.81 1.44
C CYS A 68 21.84 -3.41 2.54
N CYS A 69 21.95 -4.41 3.43
CA CYS A 69 22.88 -4.62 4.53
C CYS A 69 22.64 -3.76 5.76
N PHE A 70 21.37 -3.64 6.15
CA PHE A 70 20.99 -2.88 7.34
C PHE A 70 20.99 -3.76 8.59
N THR A 71 21.17 -3.10 9.73
CA THR A 71 20.94 -3.68 11.05
C THR A 71 20.00 -2.76 11.81
N LEU A 72 18.91 -3.32 12.31
CA LEU A 72 17.89 -2.63 13.09
C LEU A 72 17.62 -3.40 14.39
N LYS A 73 17.27 -2.70 15.46
CA LYS A 73 17.03 -3.29 16.78
C LYS A 73 15.72 -2.83 17.38
N GLY A 74 15.17 -3.63 18.29
CA GLY A 74 13.97 -3.26 19.03
C GLY A 74 12.68 -3.51 18.27
N THR A 75 11.59 -3.02 18.85
CA THR A 75 10.23 -3.21 18.33
C THR A 75 9.55 -1.90 17.95
N GLU A 76 10.16 -0.77 18.29
CA GLU A 76 9.63 0.56 18.00
C GLU A 76 10.49 1.25 16.95
N PHE A 77 9.86 1.68 15.87
CA PHE A 77 10.52 2.28 14.73
C PHE A 77 9.90 3.62 14.36
N THR A 78 10.73 4.54 13.88
CA THR A 78 10.29 5.78 13.24
C THR A 78 10.50 5.66 11.74
N VAL A 79 9.48 5.99 10.96
CA VAL A 79 9.57 6.06 9.51
C VAL A 79 9.50 7.51 9.07
N ASP A 80 10.52 7.93 8.34
CA ASP A 80 10.57 9.23 7.68
C ASP A 80 10.50 9.03 6.17
N TRP A 81 9.63 9.77 5.48
CA TRP A 81 9.58 9.76 4.02
C TRP A 81 9.30 11.13 3.42
N ARG A 82 9.85 11.34 2.23
CA ARG A 82 9.69 12.57 1.45
C ARG A 82 8.98 12.25 0.15
N GLY A 83 7.83 12.86 -0.06
CA GLY A 83 6.95 12.61 -1.20
C GLY A 83 6.69 13.83 -2.05
N VAL A 84 6.09 13.61 -3.22
CA VAL A 84 5.61 14.67 -4.12
C VAL A 84 4.47 14.13 -5.00
N ASP A 85 3.51 15.00 -5.34
CA ASP A 85 2.56 14.71 -6.42
C ASP A 85 3.31 14.78 -7.76
N ALA A 86 3.39 13.63 -8.44
CA ALA A 86 4.13 13.49 -9.69
C ALA A 86 3.55 14.33 -10.85
N GLU A 87 2.24 14.52 -10.91
CA GLU A 87 1.60 15.37 -11.92
C GLU A 87 1.88 16.84 -11.66
N LEU A 88 1.85 17.26 -10.38
CA LEU A 88 2.23 18.61 -10.01
C LEU A 88 3.71 18.88 -10.29
N LEU A 89 4.60 17.96 -9.89
CA LEU A 89 6.03 18.07 -10.13
C LEU A 89 6.34 18.24 -11.62
N ARG A 90 5.69 17.46 -12.49
CA ARG A 90 5.89 17.55 -13.95
C ARG A 90 5.59 18.93 -14.53
N LYS A 91 4.64 19.68 -13.95
CA LYS A 91 4.29 21.04 -14.39
C LYS A 91 5.38 22.07 -14.02
N HIS A 92 6.25 21.74 -13.08
CA HIS A 92 7.23 22.65 -12.46
C HIS A 92 8.69 22.18 -12.63
N LEU A 93 8.96 21.28 -13.58
CA LEU A 93 10.33 20.78 -13.84
C LEU A 93 11.28 21.84 -14.39
N HIS A 94 10.76 22.90 -15.02
CA HIS A 94 11.56 23.88 -15.75
C HIS A 94 11.41 25.31 -15.22
N ASP A 95 10.62 25.54 -14.16
CA ASP A 95 10.36 26.88 -13.63
C ASP A 95 11.01 27.11 -12.25
N GLY A 96 11.88 26.19 -11.82
CA GLY A 96 12.63 26.28 -10.56
C GLY A 96 11.82 25.99 -9.30
N LYS A 97 10.54 25.61 -9.42
CA LYS A 97 9.66 25.34 -8.26
C LYS A 97 9.65 23.88 -7.82
N ALA A 98 10.32 22.97 -8.53
CA ALA A 98 10.30 21.53 -8.25
C ALA A 98 10.60 21.18 -6.78
N ASP A 99 11.61 21.81 -6.17
CA ASP A 99 12.04 21.47 -4.81
C ASP A 99 11.04 21.89 -3.73
N SER A 100 10.24 22.95 -3.95
CA SER A 100 9.25 23.42 -2.98
C SER A 100 7.95 22.61 -2.98
N LEU A 101 7.78 21.70 -3.94
CA LEU A 101 6.61 20.81 -4.03
C LEU A 101 6.74 19.56 -3.18
N TYR A 102 7.96 19.23 -2.74
CA TYR A 102 8.18 18.08 -1.88
C TYR A 102 7.64 18.35 -0.48
N PHE A 103 7.07 17.32 0.11
CA PHE A 103 6.62 17.34 1.49
C PHE A 103 7.30 16.20 2.26
N ASP A 104 7.49 16.41 3.55
CA ASP A 104 8.03 15.42 4.46
C ASP A 104 6.90 14.85 5.34
N ARG A 105 7.06 13.59 5.74
CA ARG A 105 6.14 12.84 6.59
C ARG A 105 6.95 12.00 7.56
N GLN A 106 6.39 11.82 8.74
CA GLN A 106 6.93 10.96 9.78
C GLN A 106 5.80 10.14 10.40
N GLY A 107 6.08 8.88 10.73
CA GLY A 107 5.16 8.02 11.48
C GLY A 107 5.89 7.04 12.38
N ALA A 108 5.24 6.62 13.46
CA ALA A 108 5.74 5.58 14.33
C ALA A 108 5.13 4.23 13.95
N ILE A 109 5.93 3.16 13.98
CA ILE A 109 5.49 1.80 13.74
C ILE A 109 5.96 0.92 14.89
N ASN A 110 5.05 0.12 15.43
CA ASN A 110 5.41 -0.97 16.33
C ASN A 110 5.49 -2.27 15.52
N PHE A 111 6.64 -2.91 15.55
CA PHE A 111 6.89 -4.23 14.97
C PHE A 111 7.32 -5.18 16.08
N PRO A 112 6.36 -5.90 16.69
CA PRO A 112 6.65 -6.89 17.73
C PRO A 112 7.70 -7.88 17.26
N ALA A 113 8.39 -8.53 18.20
CA ALA A 113 9.37 -9.57 17.88
C ALA A 113 8.74 -10.61 16.95
N ALA A 114 9.15 -10.58 15.69
CA ALA A 114 8.66 -11.46 14.65
C ALA A 114 9.59 -12.65 14.48
N GLU A 115 9.02 -13.82 14.22
CA GLU A 115 9.81 -14.99 13.85
C GLU A 115 10.49 -14.74 12.51
N ILE A 116 11.80 -14.99 12.44
CA ILE A 116 12.54 -14.88 11.19
C ILE A 116 12.13 -16.04 10.28
N PRO A 117 11.60 -15.78 9.06
CA PRO A 117 11.20 -16.84 8.16
C PRO A 117 12.38 -17.76 7.81
N ALA A 118 12.12 -19.06 7.85
CA ALA A 118 13.10 -20.10 7.52
C ALA A 118 13.55 -20.00 6.04
N GLY A 119 14.78 -20.46 5.78
CA GLY A 119 15.37 -20.55 4.44
C GLY A 119 16.66 -19.75 4.28
N ASP A 120 17.38 -20.05 3.20
CA ASP A 120 18.74 -19.56 2.97
C ASP A 120 18.79 -18.29 2.08
N GLY A 121 17.66 -17.85 1.56
CA GLY A 121 17.56 -16.62 0.77
C GLY A 121 17.81 -15.36 1.62
N PRO A 122 18.01 -14.17 1.00
CA PRO A 122 18.17 -12.93 1.76
C PRO A 122 16.96 -12.68 2.67
N LEU A 123 17.21 -12.16 3.88
CA LEU A 123 16.14 -11.69 4.76
C LEU A 123 15.74 -10.28 4.34
N TYR A 124 14.47 -10.10 3.99
CA TYR A 124 13.90 -8.82 3.62
C TYR A 124 13.11 -8.24 4.79
N LEU A 125 13.42 -7.00 5.16
CA LEU A 125 12.55 -6.13 5.92
C LEU A 125 11.69 -5.34 4.93
N GLU A 126 10.39 -5.60 4.99
CA GLU A 126 9.39 -5.00 4.12
C GLU A 126 8.70 -3.88 4.87
N LEU A 127 8.57 -2.72 4.23
CA LEU A 127 7.73 -1.63 4.69
C LEU A 127 6.58 -1.46 3.71
N HIS A 128 5.36 -1.69 4.15
CA HIS A 128 4.15 -1.41 3.37
C HIS A 128 3.58 -0.06 3.78
N ILE A 129 3.37 0.83 2.82
CA ILE A 129 2.80 2.16 3.02
C ILE A 129 1.47 2.20 2.29
N TYR A 130 0.38 2.25 3.04
CA TYR A 130 -0.96 2.09 2.51
C TYR A 130 -1.56 3.42 2.02
N PRO A 131 -2.69 3.39 1.29
CA PRO A 131 -3.23 4.61 0.67
C PRO A 131 -3.66 5.71 1.66
N ASP A 132 -4.00 5.36 2.90
CA ASP A 132 -4.25 6.28 4.01
C ASP A 132 -3.02 6.56 4.89
N GLU A 133 -1.81 6.28 4.37
CA GLU A 133 -0.50 6.52 4.98
C GLU A 133 -0.22 5.70 6.25
N HIS A 134 -1.10 4.76 6.63
CA HIS A 134 -0.73 3.76 7.64
C HIS A 134 0.38 2.86 7.11
N MET A 135 1.21 2.37 8.01
CA MET A 135 2.42 1.63 7.65
C MET A 135 2.57 0.38 8.47
N GLU A 136 3.06 -0.68 7.83
CA GLU A 136 3.29 -1.98 8.46
C GLU A 136 4.65 -2.55 8.06
N LEU A 137 5.31 -3.19 9.01
CA LEU A 137 6.55 -3.94 8.77
C LEU A 137 6.26 -5.43 8.66
N ALA A 138 7.02 -6.11 7.81
CA ALA A 138 7.01 -7.57 7.69
C ALA A 138 8.42 -8.11 7.41
N LEU A 139 8.60 -9.41 7.63
CA LEU A 139 9.81 -10.14 7.24
C LEU A 139 9.46 -11.19 6.19
N SER A 140 10.29 -11.31 5.17
CA SER A 140 10.22 -12.43 4.24
C SER A 140 11.59 -12.88 3.75
N ARG A 141 11.60 -14.02 3.07
CA ARG A 141 12.75 -14.52 2.27
C ARG A 141 12.45 -14.45 0.78
N LYS A 142 11.37 -13.76 0.38
CA LYS A 142 10.85 -13.73 -0.98
C LYS A 142 10.97 -12.32 -1.52
N LEU A 143 11.74 -12.17 -2.59
CA LEU A 143 11.85 -10.89 -3.29
C LEU A 143 10.53 -10.49 -3.99
N LEU A 144 9.76 -11.49 -4.43
CA LEU A 144 8.55 -11.33 -5.23
C LEU A 144 7.32 -11.95 -4.54
N GLY A 145 6.14 -11.48 -4.92
CA GLY A 145 4.83 -11.95 -4.46
C GLY A 145 4.39 -11.40 -3.11
N GLN A 146 5.01 -10.32 -2.62
CA GLN A 146 4.67 -9.68 -1.34
C GLN A 146 3.80 -8.42 -1.51
N THR A 147 3.49 -8.05 -2.76
CA THR A 147 2.56 -6.96 -3.06
C THR A 147 1.16 -7.28 -2.54
N ARG A 148 0.65 -6.46 -1.62
CA ARG A 148 -0.67 -6.61 -1.00
C ARG A 148 -1.78 -5.98 -1.82
N ILE A 149 -1.52 -4.82 -2.43
CA ILE A 149 -2.48 -4.12 -3.29
C ILE A 149 -1.92 -4.10 -4.74
N PRO A 150 -2.53 -4.82 -5.70
CA PRO A 150 -1.97 -5.05 -7.02
C PRO A 150 -2.25 -3.89 -7.99
N ILE A 151 -1.67 -2.70 -7.71
CA ILE A 151 -1.90 -1.48 -8.51
C ILE A 151 -1.37 -1.64 -9.94
N VAL A 152 -0.08 -2.01 -10.09
CA VAL A 152 0.56 -2.20 -11.41
C VAL A 152 -0.17 -3.28 -12.21
N ASP A 153 -0.43 -4.41 -11.58
CA ASP A 153 -1.20 -5.54 -12.12
C ASP A 153 -2.62 -5.18 -12.60
N THR A 154 -3.23 -4.16 -11.98
CA THR A 154 -4.55 -3.63 -12.36
C THR A 154 -4.44 -2.67 -13.54
N VAL A 155 -3.43 -1.79 -13.53
CA VAL A 155 -3.15 -0.84 -14.61
C VAL A 155 -2.79 -1.59 -15.89
N ASP A 156 -1.93 -2.60 -15.81
CA ASP A 156 -1.53 -3.42 -16.96
C ASP A 156 -2.73 -4.13 -17.58
N TRP A 157 -3.62 -4.66 -16.72
CA TRP A 157 -4.87 -5.28 -17.15
C TRP A 157 -5.80 -4.28 -17.85
N LEU A 158 -6.07 -3.12 -17.24
CA LEU A 158 -6.88 -2.05 -17.83
C LEU A 158 -6.30 -1.60 -19.17
N TRP A 159 -4.99 -1.37 -19.22
CA TRP A 159 -4.31 -0.85 -20.39
C TRP A 159 -4.30 -1.85 -21.54
N ARG A 160 -4.16 -3.14 -21.24
CA ARG A 160 -4.14 -4.20 -22.26
C ARG A 160 -5.54 -4.54 -22.76
N GLU A 161 -6.51 -4.67 -21.87
CA GLU A 161 -7.83 -5.25 -22.19
C GLU A 161 -8.89 -4.17 -22.48
N HIS A 162 -8.71 -2.96 -21.95
CA HIS A 162 -9.70 -1.88 -22.03
C HIS A 162 -9.17 -0.59 -22.66
N ARG A 163 -8.01 -0.63 -23.34
CA ARG A 163 -7.33 0.54 -23.96
C ARG A 163 -8.28 1.48 -24.71
N ALA A 164 -9.14 0.93 -25.56
CA ALA A 164 -10.04 1.70 -26.41
C ALA A 164 -11.03 2.56 -25.61
N SER A 165 -11.36 2.15 -24.38
CA SER A 165 -12.26 2.88 -23.48
C SER A 165 -11.53 3.92 -22.62
N LEU A 166 -10.20 3.91 -22.60
CA LEU A 166 -9.36 4.78 -21.78
C LEU A 166 -8.86 6.02 -22.53
N GLY A 167 -9.51 6.42 -23.64
CA GLY A 167 -9.01 7.43 -24.60
C GLY A 167 -8.56 8.78 -24.03
N ALA A 168 -8.90 9.10 -22.78
CA ALA A 168 -8.40 10.25 -22.05
C ALA A 168 -6.94 10.12 -21.55
N TYR A 169 -6.35 8.91 -21.55
CA TYR A 169 -5.02 8.62 -21.01
C TYR A 169 -4.01 8.32 -22.12
N ARG A 170 -2.84 8.95 -22.08
CA ARG A 170 -1.81 8.83 -23.13
C ARG A 170 -0.87 7.65 -22.91
N SER A 171 -0.68 7.24 -21.66
CA SER A 171 0.17 6.11 -21.29
C SER A 171 -0.38 5.37 -20.06
N ASP A 172 0.08 4.13 -19.89
CA ASP A 172 -0.05 3.34 -18.67
C ASP A 172 0.53 4.07 -17.45
N ALA A 173 1.64 4.80 -17.60
CA ALA A 173 2.20 5.61 -16.52
C ALA A 173 1.26 6.74 -16.07
N GLU A 174 0.54 7.38 -17.01
CA GLU A 174 -0.49 8.37 -16.68
C GLU A 174 -1.69 7.71 -15.98
N LEU A 175 -2.10 6.54 -16.45
CA LEU A 175 -3.16 5.74 -15.83
C LEU A 175 -2.78 5.27 -14.42
N LEU A 176 -1.52 4.88 -14.19
CA LEU A 176 -0.99 4.44 -12.89
C LEU A 176 -1.14 5.53 -11.83
N ARG A 177 -0.77 6.77 -12.17
CA ARG A 177 -0.89 7.90 -11.24
C ARG A 177 -2.34 8.22 -10.90
N ALA A 178 -3.23 8.18 -11.89
CA ALA A 178 -4.67 8.34 -11.65
C ALA A 178 -5.24 7.18 -10.81
N THR A 179 -4.86 5.94 -11.13
CA THR A 179 -5.28 4.73 -10.40
C THR A 179 -4.89 4.80 -8.93
N ALA A 180 -3.67 5.26 -8.61
CA ALA A 180 -3.23 5.40 -7.22
C ALA A 180 -4.04 6.45 -6.44
N LYS A 181 -4.45 7.56 -7.08
CA LYS A 181 -5.34 8.57 -6.47
C LYS A 181 -6.75 8.03 -6.24
N VAL A 182 -7.30 7.35 -7.23
CA VAL A 182 -8.62 6.67 -7.12
C VAL A 182 -8.58 5.62 -6.02
N LEU A 183 -7.48 4.85 -5.92
CA LEU A 183 -7.29 3.83 -4.90
C LEU A 183 -7.30 4.44 -3.51
N GLN A 184 -6.66 5.59 -3.31
CA GLN A 184 -6.71 6.26 -2.00
C GLN A 184 -8.15 6.53 -1.55
N SER A 185 -9.01 6.99 -2.46
CA SER A 185 -10.43 7.20 -2.18
C SER A 185 -11.16 5.87 -1.94
N ALA A 186 -10.94 4.86 -2.79
CA ALA A 186 -11.57 3.55 -2.68
C ALA A 186 -11.18 2.83 -1.38
N TRP A 187 -9.92 2.93 -0.97
CA TRP A 187 -9.39 2.38 0.27
C TRP A 187 -10.03 3.04 1.49
N LYS A 188 -10.04 4.38 1.54
CA LYS A 188 -10.62 5.13 2.66
C LYS A 188 -12.12 4.88 2.83
N LYS A 189 -12.86 4.73 1.72
CA LYS A 189 -14.32 4.50 1.75
C LYS A 189 -14.68 3.03 1.96
N TYR A 190 -14.02 2.13 1.26
CA TYR A 190 -14.50 0.75 1.03
C TYR A 190 -13.47 -0.35 1.31
N ARG A 191 -12.24 0.02 1.72
CA ARG A 191 -11.12 -0.92 1.99
C ARG A 191 -10.87 -1.93 0.86
N ILE A 192 -10.89 -1.45 -0.39
CA ILE A 192 -10.63 -2.28 -1.57
C ILE A 192 -9.13 -2.61 -1.64
N GLU A 193 -8.79 -3.90 -1.56
CA GLU A 193 -7.43 -4.42 -1.72
C GLU A 193 -7.36 -5.67 -2.61
N ASP A 194 -8.42 -6.47 -2.63
CA ASP A 194 -8.50 -7.67 -3.46
C ASP A 194 -8.29 -7.34 -4.95
N LYS A 195 -7.58 -8.23 -5.65
CA LYS A 195 -7.21 -8.04 -7.04
C LYS A 195 -8.42 -7.91 -7.96
N GLN A 196 -9.44 -8.74 -7.79
CA GLN A 196 -10.62 -8.72 -8.65
C GLN A 196 -11.47 -7.50 -8.35
N ASP A 197 -11.68 -7.19 -7.06
CA ASP A 197 -12.43 -6.01 -6.63
C ASP A 197 -11.77 -4.72 -7.12
N LEU A 198 -10.45 -4.60 -6.97
CA LEU A 198 -9.69 -3.44 -7.43
C LEU A 198 -9.82 -3.26 -8.94
N ARG A 199 -9.66 -4.34 -9.72
CA ARG A 199 -9.85 -4.30 -11.18
C ARG A 199 -11.24 -3.82 -11.55
N GLN A 200 -12.28 -4.38 -10.95
CA GLN A 200 -13.65 -4.00 -11.27
C GLN A 200 -13.96 -2.56 -10.85
N TYR A 201 -13.42 -2.12 -9.71
CA TYR A 201 -13.63 -0.76 -9.20
C TYR A 201 -13.02 0.25 -10.17
N MET A 202 -11.77 0.01 -10.58
CA MET A 202 -11.06 0.87 -11.52
C MET A 202 -11.70 0.82 -12.91
N LEU A 203 -12.17 -0.34 -13.38
CA LEU A 203 -12.88 -0.45 -14.65
C LEU A 203 -14.12 0.44 -14.68
N LEU A 204 -14.96 0.39 -13.63
CA LEU A 204 -16.15 1.25 -13.55
C LEU A 204 -15.77 2.73 -13.51
N TYR A 205 -14.79 3.10 -12.70
CA TYR A 205 -14.32 4.48 -12.60
C TYR A 205 -13.83 5.03 -13.95
N PHE A 206 -12.99 4.27 -14.66
CA PHE A 206 -12.32 4.74 -15.87
C PHE A 206 -13.15 4.56 -17.15
N THR A 207 -14.24 3.79 -17.16
CA THR A 207 -15.00 3.49 -18.39
C THR A 207 -16.51 3.74 -18.32
N VAL A 208 -17.07 3.79 -17.12
CA VAL A 208 -18.51 3.99 -16.88
C VAL A 208 -18.76 5.40 -16.39
N ALA A 209 -18.38 5.71 -15.14
CA ALA A 209 -18.53 7.05 -14.57
C ALA A 209 -17.59 7.22 -13.37
N SER A 210 -16.98 8.39 -13.20
CA SER A 210 -16.04 8.62 -12.07
C SER A 210 -16.76 8.62 -10.71
N ASN A 211 -18.07 8.86 -10.71
CA ASN A 211 -18.95 8.80 -9.54
C ASN A 211 -19.89 7.58 -9.57
N PHE A 212 -19.51 6.48 -10.24
CA PHE A 212 -20.36 5.28 -10.34
C PHE A 212 -20.83 4.75 -8.98
N ASP A 213 -20.03 4.95 -7.93
CA ASP A 213 -20.30 4.56 -6.54
C ASP A 213 -21.43 5.37 -5.88
N SER A 214 -21.97 6.38 -6.57
CA SER A 214 -23.17 7.12 -6.18
C SER A 214 -24.47 6.46 -6.64
N ASP A 215 -24.41 5.50 -7.57
CA ASP A 215 -25.58 4.71 -7.94
C ASP A 215 -26.03 3.83 -6.76
N ALA A 216 -27.32 3.83 -6.44
CA ALA A 216 -27.84 3.16 -5.26
C ALA A 216 -27.55 1.64 -5.23
N GLN A 217 -27.57 0.97 -6.37
CA GLN A 217 -27.31 -0.47 -6.43
C GLN A 217 -25.82 -0.77 -6.24
N VAL A 218 -24.94 -0.01 -6.90
CA VAL A 218 -23.49 -0.20 -6.74
C VAL A 218 -23.04 0.19 -5.32
N LYS A 219 -23.60 1.27 -4.78
CA LYS A 219 -23.36 1.68 -3.40
C LYS A 219 -23.75 0.61 -2.39
N ALA A 220 -24.90 -0.04 -2.58
CA ALA A 220 -25.34 -1.12 -1.71
C ALA A 220 -24.38 -2.33 -1.73
N ILE A 221 -23.77 -2.63 -2.89
CA ILE A 221 -22.73 -3.67 -3.00
C ILE A 221 -21.47 -3.26 -2.24
N LEU A 222 -21.00 -2.02 -2.44
CA LEU A 222 -19.77 -1.50 -1.81
C LEU A 222 -19.89 -1.38 -0.28
N ASP A 223 -21.05 -0.93 0.22
CA ASP A 223 -21.32 -0.69 1.64
C ASP A 223 -21.73 -1.97 2.40
N LYS A 224 -21.83 -3.12 1.72
CA LYS A 224 -22.24 -4.39 2.32
C LYS A 224 -21.34 -4.76 3.51
N PRO A 225 -21.87 -4.85 4.74
CA PRO A 225 -21.05 -5.19 5.90
C PRO A 225 -20.44 -6.59 5.77
N GLY A 226 -19.15 -6.71 6.13
CA GLY A 226 -18.44 -8.00 6.09
C GLY A 226 -18.24 -8.58 4.69
N ARG A 227 -18.27 -7.73 3.65
CA ARG A 227 -17.98 -8.11 2.27
C ARG A 227 -16.66 -8.89 2.18
N ALA A 228 -16.70 -10.07 1.57
CA ALA A 228 -15.52 -10.89 1.37
C ALA A 228 -14.70 -10.39 0.16
N PRO A 229 -13.37 -10.65 0.13
CA PRO A 229 -12.55 -10.42 -1.07
C PRO A 229 -13.19 -11.01 -2.34
N GLY A 230 -13.37 -10.18 -3.37
CA GLY A 230 -13.94 -10.58 -4.67
C GLY A 230 -15.47 -10.49 -4.76
N ASP A 231 -16.17 -10.21 -3.66
CA ASP A 231 -17.63 -10.07 -3.67
C ASP A 231 -18.08 -8.90 -4.55
N PHE A 232 -17.37 -7.76 -4.51
CA PHE A 232 -17.75 -6.60 -5.29
C PHE A 232 -17.58 -6.88 -6.78
N ALA A 233 -16.46 -7.49 -7.18
CA ALA A 233 -16.20 -7.88 -8.55
C ALA A 233 -17.30 -8.81 -9.09
N ARG A 234 -17.66 -9.84 -8.31
CA ARG A 234 -18.69 -10.81 -8.68
C ARG A 234 -20.07 -10.17 -8.82
N GLU A 235 -20.47 -9.35 -7.85
CA GLU A 235 -21.79 -8.72 -7.83
C GLU A 235 -21.92 -7.65 -8.94
N VAL A 236 -20.87 -6.87 -9.21
CA VAL A 236 -20.86 -5.92 -10.33
C VAL A 236 -20.86 -6.62 -11.68
N ALA A 237 -20.11 -7.72 -11.85
CA ALA A 237 -20.10 -8.49 -13.08
C ALA A 237 -21.48 -9.10 -13.42
N ALA A 238 -22.35 -9.28 -12.42
CA ALA A 238 -23.73 -9.74 -12.60
C ALA A 238 -24.72 -8.61 -12.94
N LEU A 239 -24.30 -7.34 -12.93
CA LEU A 239 -25.17 -6.23 -13.30
C LEU A 239 -25.54 -6.31 -14.80
N PRO A 240 -26.81 -6.07 -15.16
CA PRO A 240 -27.21 -6.01 -16.56
C PRO A 240 -26.45 -4.89 -17.31
N GLN A 241 -26.12 -5.11 -18.58
CA GLN A 241 -25.48 -4.09 -19.42
C GLN A 241 -26.27 -2.76 -19.44
N ALA A 242 -27.60 -2.84 -19.51
CA ALA A 242 -28.48 -1.67 -19.46
C ALA A 242 -28.31 -0.85 -18.16
N LYS A 243 -27.94 -1.49 -17.05
CA LYS A 243 -27.65 -0.80 -15.79
C LYS A 243 -26.35 -0.02 -15.87
N LEU A 244 -25.30 -0.60 -16.45
CA LEU A 244 -24.02 0.08 -16.65
C LEU A 244 -24.17 1.28 -17.60
N GLU A 245 -24.98 1.14 -18.65
CA GLU A 245 -25.30 2.23 -19.58
C GLU A 245 -26.10 3.35 -18.90
N GLN A 246 -27.05 3.00 -18.03
CA GLN A 246 -27.76 3.99 -17.21
C GLN A 246 -26.80 4.78 -16.33
N ILE A 247 -25.90 4.10 -15.60
CA ILE A 247 -24.92 4.76 -14.73
C ILE A 247 -24.02 5.69 -15.56
N LYS A 248 -23.55 5.22 -16.73
CA LYS A 248 -22.73 6.02 -17.64
C LYS A 248 -23.46 7.27 -18.15
N ALA A 249 -24.75 7.15 -18.48
CA ALA A 249 -25.54 8.27 -19.01
C ALA A 249 -25.85 9.33 -17.94
N MET A 250 -25.97 8.94 -16.68
CA MET A 250 -26.34 9.84 -15.57
C MET A 250 -25.13 10.32 -14.75
N GLY A 251 -24.00 9.64 -14.86
CA GLY A 251 -22.79 9.90 -14.08
C GLY A 251 -21.91 11.03 -14.62
N THR A 252 -20.84 11.30 -13.89
CA THR A 252 -19.77 12.19 -14.33
C THR A 252 -18.91 11.50 -15.40
N PRO A 253 -18.24 12.27 -16.28
CA PRO A 253 -17.33 11.70 -17.26
C PRO A 253 -16.35 10.71 -16.61
N PRO A 254 -16.14 9.53 -17.21
CA PRO A 254 -15.26 8.51 -16.66
C PRO A 254 -13.79 8.96 -16.67
N GLY A 255 -13.02 8.48 -15.70
CA GLY A 255 -11.58 8.79 -15.62
C GLY A 255 -11.28 10.25 -15.28
N ASP A 256 -12.01 10.86 -14.35
CA ASP A 256 -11.68 12.19 -13.85
C ASP A 256 -10.25 12.16 -13.27
N LYS A 257 -9.46 13.16 -13.67
CA LYS A 257 -8.06 13.32 -13.29
C LYS A 257 -7.87 14.23 -12.07
N ASN A 258 -8.96 14.86 -11.60
CA ASN A 258 -8.95 15.82 -10.50
C ASN A 258 -9.36 15.22 -9.15
N VAL A 259 -9.27 13.89 -9.01
CA VAL A 259 -9.48 13.18 -7.74
C VAL A 259 -8.31 13.23 -6.79
#